data_AF-A0A940VGI7-F1
#
_entry.id   AF-A0A940VGI7-F1
#
_cell.length_a   1.000
_cell.length_b   1.000
_cell.length_c   1.000
_cell.angle_alpha   90.00
_cell.angle_beta   90.00
_cell.angle_gamma   90.00
#
_symmetry.space_group_name_H-M   'P 1'
#
loop_
_entity.id
_entity.type
_entity.pdbx_description
1 polymer ?
#
loop_
_entity_poly.entity_id
_entity_poly.type
_entity_poly.pdbx_seq_one_letter_code
_entity_poly.pdbx_strand_id
1 'polypeptide(L)'
;MMSDVARGHSFPLGATVCGGGVNLSLFSRSATRVELLFFNRADDARPSRTIGLDPRDHRTYHYWHAFVPGAVAGQLYGYRVHGPFDPAQGMRFDPTKVLLDPYGAAV
;
A
#
# COMPACT_ATOMS: atom_id res chain seq x y z
N MET A 1 1.43 -10.32 -16.51
CA MET A 1 2.58 -10.32 -15.58
C MET A 1 2.04 -10.57 -14.19
N MET A 2 2.21 -11.78 -13.67
CA MET A 2 1.80 -12.12 -12.30
C MET A 2 2.65 -11.27 -11.35
N SER A 3 2.00 -10.51 -10.49
CA SER A 3 2.66 -9.70 -9.47
C SER A 3 3.29 -10.62 -8.41
N ASP A 4 4.59 -10.43 -8.12
CA ASP A 4 5.38 -11.07 -7.04
C ASP A 4 4.88 -10.68 -5.63
N VAL A 5 3.58 -10.78 -5.39
CA VAL A 5 2.91 -10.43 -4.13
C VAL A 5 1.83 -11.48 -3.89
N ALA A 6 1.71 -11.92 -2.64
CA ALA A 6 0.66 -12.82 -2.22
C ALA A 6 -0.48 -12.04 -1.56
N ARG A 7 -1.62 -12.72 -1.36
CA ARG A 7 -2.83 -12.13 -0.80
C ARG A 7 -2.61 -11.34 0.49
N GLY A 8 -1.82 -11.89 1.42
CA GLY A 8 -1.64 -11.32 2.76
C GLY A 8 -2.91 -11.38 3.61
N HIS A 9 -2.95 -10.52 4.64
CA HIS A 9 -4.01 -10.47 5.64
C HIS A 9 -4.42 -9.03 5.94
N SER A 10 -5.72 -8.81 6.17
CA SER A 10 -6.27 -7.48 6.51
C SER A 10 -5.91 -7.00 7.93
N PHE A 11 -5.32 -7.87 8.76
CA PHE A 11 -4.87 -7.57 10.11
C PHE A 11 -3.49 -8.21 10.35
N PRO A 12 -2.61 -7.57 11.13
CA PRO A 12 -2.74 -6.21 11.72
C PRO A 12 -2.67 -5.10 10.67
N LEU A 13 -3.07 -3.88 11.07
CA LEU A 13 -2.95 -2.67 10.25
C LEU A 13 -1.49 -2.20 10.18
N GLY A 14 -1.13 -1.55 9.07
CA GLY A 14 0.24 -1.13 8.79
C GLY A 14 1.11 -2.25 8.24
N ALA A 15 2.43 -2.05 8.32
CA ALA A 15 3.42 -3.05 7.95
C ALA A 15 3.78 -3.96 9.13
N THR A 16 3.70 -5.27 8.91
CA THR A 16 4.12 -6.29 9.88
C THR A 16 5.11 -7.23 9.23
N VAL A 17 6.30 -7.31 9.81
CA VAL A 17 7.32 -8.26 9.38
C VAL A 17 6.85 -9.67 9.75
N CYS A 18 6.80 -10.54 8.76
CA CYS A 18 6.46 -11.95 8.91
C CYS A 18 7.63 -12.81 8.39
N GLY A 19 7.56 -14.13 8.57
CA GLY A 19 8.56 -15.03 8.01
C GLY A 19 8.69 -14.86 6.49
N GLY A 20 9.86 -14.41 6.03
CA GLY A 20 10.18 -14.29 4.60
C GLY A 20 9.59 -13.08 3.87
N GLY A 21 8.99 -12.11 4.57
CA GLY A 21 8.45 -10.90 3.93
C GLY A 21 7.73 -9.96 4.88
N VAL A 22 6.96 -9.04 4.32
CA VAL A 22 6.14 -8.08 5.09
C VAL A 22 4.69 -8.16 4.65
N ASN A 23 3.78 -8.29 5.60
CA ASN A 23 2.35 -8.07 5.38
C ASN A 23 2.03 -6.59 5.55
N LEU A 24 1.39 -5.98 4.56
CA LEU A 24 0.91 -4.61 4.62
C LEU A 24 -0.62 -4.60 4.62
N SER A 25 -1.23 -3.77 5.47
CA SER A 25 -2.68 -3.57 5.50
C SER A 25 -3.05 -2.09 5.70
N LEU A 26 -3.88 -1.57 4.81
CA LEU A 26 -4.35 -0.17 4.77
C LEU A 26 -5.87 -0.12 4.73
N PHE A 27 -6.48 0.65 5.63
CA PHE A 27 -7.90 0.96 5.53
C PHE A 27 -8.13 2.05 4.45
N SER A 28 -9.02 1.75 3.50
CA SER A 28 -9.63 2.77 2.65
C SER A 28 -10.96 2.29 2.06
N ARG A 29 -12.05 2.86 2.58
CA ARG A 29 -13.42 2.54 2.15
C ARG A 29 -13.67 2.87 0.68
N SER A 30 -13.23 4.04 0.23
CA SER A 30 -13.61 4.60 -1.06
C SER A 30 -12.53 4.52 -2.13
N ALA A 31 -11.37 3.94 -1.81
CA ALA A 31 -10.36 3.66 -2.82
C ALA A 31 -10.90 2.69 -3.87
N THR A 32 -10.59 2.95 -5.13
CA THR A 32 -10.90 2.07 -6.26
C THR A 32 -9.69 1.23 -6.66
N ARG A 33 -8.47 1.70 -6.38
CA ARG A 33 -7.21 0.98 -6.58
C ARG A 33 -6.16 1.49 -5.58
N VAL A 34 -5.34 0.58 -5.08
CA VAL A 34 -4.18 0.89 -4.24
C VAL A 34 -2.94 0.32 -4.90
N GLU A 35 -1.85 1.10 -4.88
CA GLU A 35 -0.53 0.63 -5.27
C GLU A 35 0.43 0.80 -4.10
N LEU A 36 1.22 -0.24 -3.83
CA LEU A 36 2.37 -0.19 -2.94
C LEU A 36 3.56 0.38 -3.71
N LEU A 37 4.21 1.38 -3.12
CA LEU A 37 5.39 2.03 -3.67
C LEU A 37 6.57 1.70 -2.76
N PHE A 38 7.65 1.16 -3.31
CA PHE A 38 8.89 0.91 -2.58
C PHE A 38 9.99 1.84 -3.05
N PHE A 39 10.82 2.30 -2.11
CA PHE A 39 11.94 3.21 -2.35
C PHE A 39 13.22 2.58 -1.81
N ASN A 40 14.36 2.84 -2.44
CA ASN A 40 15.64 2.33 -1.98
C ASN A 40 16.28 3.30 -0.97
N ARG A 41 15.98 4.59 -1.11
CA ARG A 41 16.52 5.68 -0.29
C ARG A 41 15.45 6.71 0.03
N ALA A 42 15.64 7.45 1.12
CA ALA A 42 14.68 8.46 1.57
C ALA A 42 14.59 9.68 0.62
N ASP A 43 15.63 9.95 -0.16
CA ASP A 43 15.72 11.04 -1.12
C ASP A 43 15.32 10.64 -2.56
N ASP A 44 14.87 9.40 -2.76
CA ASP A 44 14.44 8.91 -4.08
C ASP A 44 13.21 9.68 -4.57
N ALA A 45 13.34 10.34 -5.72
CA ALA A 45 12.22 11.07 -6.34
C ALA A 45 11.13 10.15 -6.93
N ARG A 46 11.43 8.85 -7.10
CA ARG A 46 10.53 7.86 -7.70
C ARG A 46 10.70 6.50 -7.01
N PRO A 47 9.63 5.68 -6.95
CA PRO A 47 9.74 4.34 -6.39
C PRO A 47 10.59 3.44 -7.27
N SER A 48 11.41 2.60 -6.65
CA SER A 48 12.19 1.53 -7.30
C SER A 48 11.31 0.36 -7.74
N ARG A 49 10.18 0.14 -7.04
CA ARG A 49 9.19 -0.89 -7.36
C ARG A 49 7.78 -0.38 -7.05
N THR A 50 6.84 -0.63 -7.96
CA THR A 50 5.41 -0.35 -7.76
C THR A 50 4.63 -1.64 -7.92
N ILE A 51 3.75 -1.95 -6.96
CA ILE A 51 2.90 -3.15 -6.99
C ILE A 51 1.45 -2.69 -6.92
N GLY A 52 0.66 -2.97 -7.97
CA GLY A 52 -0.78 -2.75 -7.94
C GLY A 52 -1.50 -3.86 -7.19
N LEU A 53 -2.43 -3.50 -6.33
CA LEU A 53 -3.27 -4.46 -5.60
C LEU A 53 -4.56 -4.74 -6.39
N ASP A 54 -4.79 -6.00 -6.74
CA ASP A 54 -6.07 -6.47 -7.27
C ASP A 54 -7.14 -6.48 -6.16
N PRO A 55 -8.23 -5.71 -6.24
CA PRO A 55 -9.27 -5.69 -5.22
C PRO A 55 -9.98 -7.03 -5.00
N ARG A 56 -9.88 -8.00 -5.91
CA ARG A 56 -10.47 -9.34 -5.72
C ARG A 56 -9.69 -10.16 -4.70
N ASP A 57 -8.37 -10.06 -4.72
CA ASP A 57 -7.49 -10.83 -3.85
C ASP A 57 -7.02 -10.01 -2.65
N HIS A 58 -6.65 -8.76 -2.90
CA HIS A 58 -5.94 -7.88 -1.96
C HIS A 58 -6.87 -6.91 -1.21
N ARG A 59 -8.17 -7.22 -1.13
CA ARG A 59 -9.12 -6.39 -0.37
C ARG A 59 -10.17 -7.25 0.33
N THR A 60 -10.31 -7.03 1.64
CA THR A 60 -11.32 -7.65 2.48
C THR A 60 -12.10 -6.52 3.12
N TYR A 61 -13.37 -6.38 2.73
CA TYR A 61 -14.20 -5.23 3.10
C TYR A 61 -13.53 -3.89 2.71
N HIS A 62 -13.13 -3.06 3.66
CA HIS A 62 -12.46 -1.77 3.42
C HIS A 62 -10.94 -1.81 3.62
N TYR A 63 -10.37 -3.00 3.82
CA TYR A 63 -8.96 -3.19 4.11
C TYR A 63 -8.22 -3.75 2.90
N TRP A 64 -7.36 -2.93 2.33
CA TRP A 64 -6.41 -3.30 1.30
C TRP A 64 -5.22 -3.96 1.94
N HIS A 65 -4.79 -5.11 1.42
CA HIS A 65 -3.72 -5.87 2.05
C HIS A 65 -2.95 -6.71 1.05
N ALA A 66 -1.68 -6.95 1.35
CA ALA A 66 -0.79 -7.76 0.53
C ALA A 66 0.37 -8.29 1.39
N PHE A 67 0.83 -9.50 1.10
CA PHE A 67 2.11 -9.99 1.62
C PHE A 67 3.16 -9.87 0.52
N VAL A 68 4.25 -9.16 0.80
CA VAL A 68 5.35 -8.93 -0.13
C VAL A 68 6.53 -9.79 0.28
N PRO A 69 6.80 -10.91 -0.42
CA PRO A 69 7.97 -11.74 -0.16
C PRO A 69 9.26 -10.95 -0.36
N GLY A 70 10.26 -11.22 0.49
CA GLY A 70 11.58 -10.59 0.43
C GLY A 70 11.64 -9.14 0.93
N ALA A 71 10.51 -8.50 1.24
CA ALA A 71 10.51 -7.24 1.97
C ALA A 71 11.04 -7.47 3.39
N VAL A 72 11.82 -6.52 3.90
CA VAL A 72 12.50 -6.64 5.21
C VAL A 72 12.23 -5.41 6.08
N ALA A 73 12.55 -5.53 7.38
CA ALA A 73 12.54 -4.37 8.28
C ALA A 73 13.45 -3.25 7.73
N GLY A 74 12.97 -2.01 7.79
CA GLY A 74 13.66 -0.83 7.24
C GLY A 74 13.40 -0.57 5.75
N GLN A 75 12.70 -1.46 5.04
CA GLN A 75 12.28 -1.20 3.67
C GLN A 75 11.33 0.01 3.61
N LEU A 76 11.74 1.06 2.90
CA LEU A 76 10.93 2.27 2.72
C LEU A 76 9.78 2.00 1.76
N TYR A 77 8.58 2.41 2.15
CA TYR A 77 7.39 2.27 1.34
C TYR A 77 6.41 3.44 1.52
N GLY A 78 5.47 3.53 0.59
CA GLY A 78 4.28 4.37 0.69
C GLY A 78 3.16 3.82 -0.18
N TYR A 79 2.06 4.57 -0.27
CA TYR A 79 0.90 4.20 -1.08
C TYR A 79 0.63 5.23 -2.16
N ARG A 80 0.18 4.76 -3.33
CA ARG A 80 -0.62 5.56 -4.26
C ARG A 80 -2.05 5.06 -4.21
N VAL A 81 -3.00 5.97 -3.97
CA VAL A 81 -4.40 5.59 -3.78
C VAL A 81 -5.26 6.31 -4.81
N HIS A 82 -5.98 5.52 -5.60
CA HIS A 82 -6.92 5.99 -6.61
C HIS A 82 -8.34 5.94 -6.04
N GLY A 83 -9.18 6.85 -6.50
CA GLY A 83 -10.58 6.96 -6.09
C GLY A 83 -11.21 8.20 -6.70
N PRO A 84 -12.46 8.52 -6.35
CA PRO A 84 -13.12 9.70 -6.89
C PRO A 84 -12.51 10.99 -6.33
N PHE A 85 -12.39 12.00 -7.19
CA PHE A 85 -12.04 13.36 -6.80
C PHE A 85 -13.27 14.24 -6.96
N ASP A 86 -13.96 14.49 -5.85
CA ASP A 86 -15.11 15.38 -5.73
C ASP A 86 -14.98 16.16 -4.41
N PRO A 87 -14.26 17.30 -4.42
CA PRO A 87 -14.03 18.09 -3.22
C PRO A 87 -15.31 18.61 -2.56
N ALA A 88 -16.39 18.80 -3.31
CA ALA A 88 -17.67 19.27 -2.77
C ALA A 88 -18.32 18.20 -1.87
N GLN A 89 -18.06 16.92 -2.15
CA GLN A 89 -18.47 15.78 -1.33
C GLN A 89 -17.35 15.28 -0.38
N GLY A 90 -16.25 16.04 -0.26
CA GLY A 90 -15.10 15.68 0.59
C GLY A 90 -14.16 14.61 0.01
N MET A 91 -14.42 14.13 -1.21
CA MET A 91 -13.62 13.10 -1.87
C MET A 91 -12.38 13.73 -2.54
N ARG A 92 -11.18 13.33 -2.11
CA ARG A 92 -9.92 14.00 -2.52
C ARG A 92 -8.82 13.02 -2.94
N PHE A 93 -9.19 11.93 -3.59
CA PHE A 93 -8.22 10.96 -4.08
C PHE A 93 -7.38 11.57 -5.20
N ASP A 94 -6.06 11.63 -5.00
CA ASP A 94 -5.11 12.17 -5.98
C ASP A 94 -3.95 11.17 -6.15
N PRO A 95 -3.93 10.36 -7.22
CA PRO A 95 -2.88 9.38 -7.46
C PRO A 95 -1.54 10.03 -7.85
N THR A 96 -1.47 11.34 -8.07
CA THR A 96 -0.16 12.00 -8.29
C THR A 96 0.67 12.11 -7.01
N LYS A 97 0.07 11.85 -5.84
CA LYS A 97 0.73 11.94 -4.53
C LYS A 97 1.20 10.57 -4.03
N VAL A 98 2.29 10.60 -3.28
CA VAL A 98 2.72 9.48 -2.41
C VAL A 98 2.13 9.74 -1.03
N LEU A 99 1.42 8.76 -0.49
CA LEU A 99 0.81 8.83 0.83
C LEU A 99 1.62 7.96 1.80
N LEU A 100 1.79 8.47 3.03
CA LEU A 100 2.35 7.71 4.14
C LEU A 100 1.33 6.71 4.68
N ASP A 101 1.83 5.63 5.27
CA ASP A 101 1.00 4.71 6.04
C ASP A 101 0.57 5.40 7.35
N PRO A 102 -0.74 5.54 7.64
CA PRO A 102 -1.20 6.07 8.92
C PRO A 102 -0.76 5.24 10.13
N TYR A 103 -0.37 3.97 9.90
CA TYR A 103 0.08 3.02 10.92
C TYR A 103 1.59 2.76 10.83
N GLY A 104 2.34 3.57 10.06
CA GLY A 104 3.78 3.45 9.94
C GLY A 104 4.49 3.64 11.28
N ALA A 105 5.47 2.79 11.58
CA ALA A 105 6.21 2.85 12.85
C ALA A 105 7.34 3.91 12.85
N ALA A 106 7.76 4.41 11.68
CA ALA A 106 8.79 5.43 11.52
C ALA A 106 8.60 6.21 10.20
N VAL A 107 9.07 7.47 10.16
CA VAL A 107 9.08 8.38 9.00
C VAL A 107 10.42 9.10 8.93
#